data_AF-A0A7V7BRK5-F1
#
_entry.id   AF-A0A7V7BRK5-F1
#
_cell.length_a   1.000
_cell.length_b   1.000
_cell.length_c   1.000
_cell.angle_alpha   90.00
_cell.angle_beta   90.00
_cell.angle_gamma   90.00
#
_symmetry.space_group_name_H-M   'P 1'
#
loop_
_entity.id
_entity.type
_entity.pdbx_description
1 polymer ?
#
loop_
_entity_poly.entity_id
_entity_poly.type
_entity_poly.pdbx_seq_one_letter_code
_entity_poly.pdbx_strand_id
1 'polypeptide(L)'
;MLKTRTRRRLLAAGLVLVASYLLLLIPDRELPRATGAGQEPFAWNRDAFWSGLEQQFVEARSTGCELLSTNIEARLLDVSNRIAGLHSAELSPDAGELDRLEDSLFELAPLVAACPQWLEQYAGAVCRAQAAVKLQSERWDPGDPAARARLYRMLSGTRMALEEAMLQAPTNASFPSLTVTSDEPSACPYIVRYGVKVHSGDLLVSRGGAPTSALIARGNDFPGSFSHVALLHVGETGEAHIIESHIECGVTVSSIEDYLKDKKLRILVLRLRSDLPAMRADPLLPHKAAQAALREARGRHIPYDFAMDHNDPATQFCSEVASSAYARQGIRLWLARTRISSPVVAGWLASVGVRYFETEEPADLEHDPQLRIVAEWRDRETLFKAHVDDAVTDAMIEQGRPGEGLSYSHWLLPFARVSKAYSVVLNLLGGVGPVPEGMTATQALRVDRFQRRHEAMAERLLAKAAEFRERKGYTPPYWELVRMARE
;
A
#
# COMPACT_ATOMS: atom_id res chain seq x y z
N MET A 1 -4.13 50.29 -46.55
CA MET A 1 -3.56 50.58 -45.20
C MET A 1 -4.14 49.72 -44.07
N LEU A 2 -5.44 49.40 -44.02
CA LEU A 2 -6.01 48.53 -42.95
C LEU A 2 -5.41 47.11 -42.91
N LYS A 3 -5.26 46.44 -44.07
CA LYS A 3 -4.70 45.07 -44.17
C LYS A 3 -3.27 44.94 -43.63
N THR A 4 -2.42 45.95 -43.83
CA THR A 4 -1.03 45.97 -43.34
C THR A 4 -0.95 46.15 -41.83
N ARG A 5 -1.87 46.93 -41.23
CA ARG A 5 -1.93 47.15 -39.78
C ARG A 5 -2.45 45.91 -39.03
N THR A 6 -3.45 45.22 -39.60
CA THR A 6 -3.94 43.93 -39.07
C THR A 6 -2.88 42.84 -39.17
N ARG A 7 -2.15 42.75 -40.30
CA ARG A 7 -1.05 41.79 -40.46
C ARG A 7 0.09 42.03 -39.46
N ARG A 8 0.46 43.29 -39.20
CA ARG A 8 1.45 43.65 -38.16
C ARG A 8 0.98 43.29 -36.75
N ARG A 9 -0.31 43.51 -36.44
CA ARG A 9 -0.90 43.11 -35.14
C ARG A 9 -0.92 41.60 -34.96
N LEU A 10 -1.27 40.84 -36.00
CA LEU A 10 -1.24 39.38 -35.96
C LEU A 10 0.17 38.83 -35.82
N LEU A 11 1.15 39.41 -36.52
CA LEU A 11 2.57 39.05 -36.36
C LEU A 11 3.09 39.39 -34.96
N ALA A 12 2.75 40.55 -34.41
CA ALA A 12 3.12 40.93 -33.06
C ALA A 12 2.48 40.00 -32.02
N ALA A 13 1.20 39.65 -32.17
CA ALA A 13 0.52 38.69 -31.31
C ALA A 13 1.17 37.28 -31.39
N GLY A 14 1.51 36.83 -32.60
CA GLY A 14 2.24 35.58 -32.80
C GLY A 14 3.62 35.59 -32.12
N LEU A 15 4.38 36.68 -32.25
CA LEU A 15 5.68 36.83 -31.58
C LEU A 15 5.54 36.83 -30.06
N VAL A 16 4.51 37.50 -29.51
CA VAL A 16 4.25 37.48 -28.07
C VAL A 16 3.88 36.08 -27.59
N LEU A 17 3.07 35.34 -28.35
CA LEU A 17 2.72 33.94 -28.02
C LEU A 17 3.96 33.04 -28.04
N VAL A 18 4.81 33.16 -29.07
CA VAL A 18 6.06 32.39 -29.16
C VAL A 18 7.01 32.77 -28.01
N ALA A 19 7.20 34.05 -27.73
CA ALA A 19 8.03 34.51 -26.62
C ALA A 19 7.50 34.01 -25.27
N SER A 20 6.18 34.07 -25.06
CA SER A 20 5.54 33.55 -23.84
C SER A 20 5.73 32.04 -23.70
N TYR A 21 5.56 31.29 -24.79
CA TYR A 21 5.81 29.86 -24.82
C TYR A 21 7.27 29.52 -24.48
N LEU A 22 8.23 30.22 -25.09
CA LEU A 22 9.67 30.06 -24.81
C LEU A 22 10.02 30.41 -23.35
N LEU A 23 9.40 31.45 -22.78
CA LEU A 23 9.58 31.79 -21.37
C LEU A 23 9.04 30.69 -20.44
N LEU A 24 7.88 30.13 -20.77
CA LEU A 24 7.26 29.04 -20.00
C LEU A 24 7.99 27.69 -20.16
N LEU A 25 8.88 27.55 -21.14
CA LEU A 25 9.74 26.38 -21.32
C LEU A 25 10.96 26.36 -20.40
N ILE A 26 11.27 27.46 -19.70
CA ILE A 26 12.39 27.49 -18.76
C ILE A 26 12.13 26.44 -17.65
N PRO A 27 13.04 25.47 -17.44
CA PRO A 27 12.85 24.44 -16.44
C PRO A 27 12.90 25.00 -15.02
N ASP A 28 12.20 24.36 -14.10
CA ASP A 28 12.35 24.67 -12.67
C ASP A 28 13.77 24.30 -12.20
N ARG A 29 14.22 24.88 -11.08
CA ARG A 29 15.50 24.54 -10.46
C ARG A 29 15.54 23.03 -10.18
N GLU A 30 16.62 22.38 -10.56
CA GLU A 30 16.81 20.97 -10.25
C GLU A 30 16.84 20.75 -8.73
N LEU A 31 16.08 19.74 -8.30
CA LEU A 31 16.08 19.30 -6.91
C LEU A 31 17.36 18.52 -6.63
N PRO A 32 17.88 18.55 -5.39
CA PRO A 32 19.05 17.75 -5.01
C PRO A 32 18.83 16.27 -5.34
N ARG A 33 19.89 15.61 -5.81
CA ARG A 33 19.88 14.15 -5.96
C ARG A 33 19.82 13.50 -4.58
N ALA A 34 19.05 12.42 -4.47
CA ALA A 34 19.01 11.59 -3.29
C ALA A 34 19.64 10.23 -3.58
N THR A 35 20.40 9.73 -2.63
CA THR A 35 21.01 8.39 -2.66
C THR A 35 20.20 7.36 -1.88
N GLY A 36 19.12 7.78 -1.22
CA GLY A 36 18.33 6.95 -0.30
C GLY A 36 18.98 6.85 1.09
N ALA A 37 18.36 6.06 1.96
CA ALA A 37 18.83 5.82 3.33
C ALA A 37 20.03 4.86 3.45
N GLY A 38 20.43 4.20 2.36
CA GLY A 38 21.67 3.44 2.27
C GLY A 38 21.70 2.10 3.04
N GLN A 39 20.55 1.51 3.36
CA GLN A 39 20.44 0.13 3.86
C GLN A 39 20.24 -0.87 2.72
N GLU A 40 20.38 -2.16 3.04
CA GLU A 40 20.06 -3.23 2.10
C GLU A 40 18.55 -3.54 2.16
N PRO A 41 17.81 -3.40 1.04
CA PRO A 41 16.42 -3.83 0.97
C PRO A 41 16.29 -5.34 1.22
N PHE A 42 15.17 -5.75 1.83
CA PHE A 42 14.84 -7.16 2.01
C PHE A 42 14.76 -7.88 0.66
N ALA A 43 15.44 -9.01 0.57
CA ALA A 43 15.37 -9.90 -0.58
C ALA A 43 14.98 -11.32 -0.12
N TRP A 44 14.00 -11.90 -0.79
CA TRP A 44 13.58 -13.27 -0.51
C TRP A 44 14.65 -14.31 -0.86
N ASN A 45 15.36 -14.12 -1.98
CA ASN A 45 16.43 -15.00 -2.46
C ASN A 45 16.05 -16.51 -2.45
N ARG A 46 14.80 -16.81 -2.83
CA ARG A 46 14.18 -18.15 -2.75
C ARG A 46 13.63 -18.64 -4.09
N ASP A 47 14.22 -18.21 -5.21
CA ASP A 47 13.72 -18.51 -6.57
C ASP A 47 13.46 -20.00 -6.81
N ALA A 48 14.40 -20.87 -6.39
CA ALA A 48 14.24 -22.32 -6.51
C ALA A 48 13.05 -22.87 -5.70
N PHE A 49 12.78 -22.27 -4.52
CA PHE A 49 11.63 -22.63 -3.70
C PHE A 49 10.33 -22.19 -4.37
N TRP A 50 10.27 -20.97 -4.92
CA TRP A 50 9.10 -20.46 -5.65
C TRP A 50 8.76 -21.31 -6.88
N SER A 51 9.78 -21.65 -7.69
CA SER A 51 9.60 -22.59 -8.80
C SER A 51 9.15 -23.98 -8.34
N GLY A 52 9.63 -24.43 -7.16
CA GLY A 52 9.17 -25.68 -6.54
C GLY A 52 7.69 -25.66 -6.16
N LEU A 53 7.20 -24.55 -5.59
CA LEU A 53 5.77 -24.40 -5.27
C LEU A 53 4.89 -24.41 -6.53
N GLU A 54 5.35 -23.82 -7.64
CA GLU A 54 4.65 -23.87 -8.92
C GLU A 54 4.52 -25.31 -9.45
N GLN A 55 5.62 -26.08 -9.38
CA GLN A 55 5.62 -27.49 -9.80
C GLN A 55 4.66 -28.32 -8.94
N GLN A 56 4.68 -28.11 -7.62
CA GLN A 56 3.73 -28.75 -6.71
C GLN A 56 2.28 -28.41 -7.04
N PHE A 57 1.98 -27.16 -7.42
CA PHE A 57 0.64 -26.77 -7.85
C PHE A 57 0.22 -27.50 -9.13
N VAL A 58 1.09 -27.59 -10.12
CA VAL A 58 0.80 -28.30 -11.39
C VAL A 58 0.56 -29.79 -11.14
N GLU A 59 1.35 -30.42 -10.27
CA GLU A 59 1.16 -31.82 -9.87
C GLU A 59 -0.12 -32.03 -9.05
N ALA A 60 -0.44 -31.10 -8.14
CA ALA A 60 -1.66 -31.16 -7.36
C ALA A 60 -2.91 -31.09 -8.26
N ARG A 61 -2.88 -30.23 -9.30
CA ARG A 61 -3.97 -30.14 -10.28
C ARG A 61 -4.18 -31.44 -11.07
N SER A 62 -3.12 -32.16 -11.41
CA SER A 62 -3.24 -33.43 -12.14
C SER A 62 -3.70 -34.58 -11.25
N THR A 63 -3.36 -34.53 -9.96
CA THR A 63 -3.76 -35.53 -8.95
C THR A 63 -5.27 -35.46 -8.66
N GLY A 64 -5.82 -34.25 -8.59
CA GLY A 64 -7.23 -34.02 -8.32
C GLY A 64 -7.59 -34.07 -6.83
N CYS A 65 -8.69 -33.41 -6.48
CA CYS A 65 -8.93 -33.05 -5.09
C CYS A 65 -9.36 -34.18 -4.17
N GLU A 66 -10.03 -35.21 -4.69
CA GLU A 66 -10.42 -36.37 -3.88
C GLU A 66 -9.20 -37.06 -3.28
N LEU A 67 -8.16 -37.26 -4.09
CA LEU A 67 -6.91 -37.88 -3.65
C LEU A 67 -6.07 -36.98 -2.74
N LEU A 68 -6.17 -35.65 -2.90
CA LEU A 68 -5.44 -34.69 -2.08
C LEU A 68 -6.09 -34.37 -0.74
N SER A 69 -7.39 -34.66 -0.56
CA SER A 69 -8.17 -34.19 0.59
C SER A 69 -7.55 -34.61 1.93
N THR A 70 -7.20 -35.89 2.10
CA THR A 70 -6.57 -36.39 3.33
C THR A 70 -5.23 -35.73 3.64
N ASN A 71 -4.43 -35.43 2.61
CA ASN A 71 -3.14 -34.74 2.77
C ASN A 71 -3.35 -33.27 3.19
N ILE A 72 -4.28 -32.57 2.54
CA ILE A 72 -4.63 -31.18 2.86
C ILE A 72 -5.15 -31.09 4.30
N GLU A 73 -6.05 -31.98 4.71
CA GLU A 73 -6.54 -32.07 6.09
C GLU A 73 -5.42 -32.27 7.11
N ALA A 74 -4.52 -33.23 6.85
CA ALA A 74 -3.39 -33.50 7.73
C ALA A 74 -2.45 -32.29 7.85
N ARG A 75 -2.18 -31.58 6.76
CA ARG A 75 -1.35 -30.37 6.76
C ARG A 75 -2.02 -29.19 7.47
N LEU A 76 -3.32 -28.99 7.29
CA LEU A 76 -4.09 -27.99 8.03
C LEU A 76 -4.08 -28.27 9.54
N LEU A 77 -4.16 -29.54 9.94
CA LEU A 77 -4.05 -29.96 11.33
C LEU A 77 -2.64 -29.72 11.89
N ASP A 78 -1.58 -30.05 11.14
CA ASP A 78 -0.19 -29.77 11.53
C ASP A 78 0.04 -28.27 11.73
N VAL A 79 -0.39 -27.42 10.78
CA VAL A 79 -0.34 -25.96 10.92
C VAL A 79 -1.07 -25.50 12.18
N SER A 80 -2.27 -26.04 12.45
CA SER A 80 -3.05 -25.69 13.64
C SER A 80 -2.33 -26.08 14.94
N ASN A 81 -1.68 -27.25 14.97
CA ASN A 81 -0.89 -27.71 16.12
C ASN A 81 0.36 -26.84 16.33
N ARG A 82 1.04 -26.41 15.25
CA ARG A 82 2.18 -25.49 15.33
C ARG A 82 1.76 -24.14 15.91
N ILE A 83 0.65 -23.58 15.42
CA ILE A 83 0.08 -22.33 15.95
C ILE A 83 -0.25 -22.46 17.44
N ALA A 84 -0.85 -23.59 17.86
CA ALA A 84 -1.12 -23.85 19.28
C ALA A 84 0.19 -23.88 20.10
N GLY A 85 1.24 -24.50 19.57
CA GLY A 85 2.58 -24.51 20.19
C GLY A 85 3.18 -23.12 20.40
N LEU A 86 2.94 -22.17 19.49
CA LEU A 86 3.41 -20.79 19.64
C LEU A 86 2.85 -20.10 20.88
N HIS A 87 1.67 -20.46 21.36
CA HIS A 87 1.09 -19.84 22.57
C HIS A 87 1.75 -20.34 23.87
N SER A 88 2.49 -21.44 23.81
CA SER A 88 3.07 -22.11 24.99
C SER A 88 4.53 -21.73 25.28
N ALA A 89 5.18 -21.00 24.37
CA ALA A 89 6.59 -20.63 24.48
C ALA A 89 6.81 -19.18 24.04
N GLU A 90 7.76 -18.52 24.68
CA GLU A 90 8.28 -17.24 24.19
C GLU A 90 9.38 -17.55 23.18
N LEU A 91 9.18 -17.10 21.93
CA LEU A 91 10.10 -17.39 20.84
C LEU A 91 10.86 -16.14 20.43
N SER A 92 12.15 -16.30 20.14
CA SER A 92 12.93 -15.29 19.43
C SER A 92 12.49 -15.19 17.96
N PRO A 93 12.73 -14.07 17.28
CA PRO A 93 12.46 -13.93 15.85
C PRO A 93 13.09 -15.04 14.98
N ASP A 94 14.25 -15.54 15.36
CA ASP A 94 15.00 -16.57 14.61
C ASP A 94 14.66 -18.02 15.03
N ALA A 95 13.58 -18.22 15.80
CA ALA A 95 13.20 -19.55 16.25
C ALA A 95 12.79 -20.45 15.06
N GLY A 96 13.38 -21.63 14.96
CA GLY A 96 13.08 -22.59 13.88
C GLY A 96 11.64 -23.14 13.90
N GLU A 97 10.90 -22.97 14.99
CA GLU A 97 9.46 -23.17 15.08
C GLU A 97 8.70 -22.27 14.10
N LEU A 98 9.12 -20.99 13.99
CA LEU A 98 8.50 -20.02 13.10
C LEU A 98 8.84 -20.33 11.64
N ASP A 99 10.06 -20.79 11.35
CA ASP A 99 10.43 -21.24 9.99
C ASP A 99 9.58 -22.42 9.53
N ARG A 100 9.40 -23.41 10.40
CA ARG A 100 8.56 -24.58 10.09
C ARG A 100 7.09 -24.19 9.88
N LEU A 101 6.56 -23.24 10.65
CA LEU A 101 5.21 -22.73 10.42
C LEU A 101 5.11 -21.98 9.08
N GLU A 102 6.09 -21.13 8.78
CA GLU A 102 6.17 -20.40 7.52
C GLU A 102 6.19 -21.37 6.32
N ASP A 103 7.12 -22.33 6.31
CA ASP A 103 7.24 -23.31 5.23
C ASP A 103 5.96 -24.15 5.10
N SER A 104 5.34 -24.57 6.22
CA SER A 104 4.08 -25.32 6.19
C SER A 104 2.94 -24.54 5.53
N LEU A 105 2.86 -23.23 5.75
CA LEU A 105 1.86 -22.37 5.11
C LEU A 105 2.15 -22.19 3.62
N PHE A 106 3.41 -22.01 3.22
CA PHE A 106 3.80 -21.91 1.81
C PHE A 106 3.57 -23.21 1.04
N GLU A 107 3.93 -24.36 1.61
CA GLU A 107 3.73 -25.67 0.97
C GLU A 107 2.25 -26.09 0.89
N LEU A 108 1.41 -25.57 1.79
CA LEU A 108 -0.03 -25.80 1.73
C LEU A 108 -0.71 -25.00 0.60
N ALA A 109 -0.18 -23.81 0.28
CA ALA A 109 -0.73 -22.93 -0.75
C ALA A 109 -0.97 -23.60 -2.11
N PRO A 110 0.01 -24.31 -2.73
CA PRO A 110 -0.20 -24.95 -4.04
C PRO A 110 -1.27 -26.05 -4.01
N LEU A 111 -1.40 -26.79 -2.89
CA LEU A 111 -2.43 -27.81 -2.76
C LEU A 111 -3.83 -27.18 -2.69
N VAL A 112 -3.97 -26.11 -1.93
CA VAL A 112 -5.23 -25.36 -1.80
C VAL A 112 -5.57 -24.61 -3.10
N ALA A 113 -4.58 -24.07 -3.79
CA ALA A 113 -4.75 -23.46 -5.10
C ALA A 113 -5.31 -24.45 -6.12
N ALA A 114 -4.84 -25.71 -6.09
CA ALA A 114 -5.37 -26.78 -6.92
C ALA A 114 -6.76 -27.27 -6.47
N CYS A 115 -7.09 -27.09 -5.19
CA CYS A 115 -8.36 -27.51 -4.57
C CYS A 115 -9.06 -26.36 -3.80
N PRO A 116 -9.69 -25.43 -4.54
CA PRO A 116 -10.24 -24.18 -4.00
C PRO A 116 -11.32 -24.35 -2.91
N GLN A 117 -11.93 -25.51 -2.77
CA GLN A 117 -12.87 -25.79 -1.68
C GLN A 117 -12.23 -25.70 -0.27
N TRP A 118 -10.90 -25.70 -0.19
CA TRP A 118 -10.13 -25.54 1.05
C TRP A 118 -9.70 -24.09 1.34
N LEU A 119 -10.06 -23.13 0.48
CA LEU A 119 -9.58 -21.74 0.58
C LEU A 119 -10.01 -21.06 1.88
N GLU A 120 -11.23 -21.29 2.36
CA GLU A 120 -11.72 -20.69 3.61
C GLU A 120 -10.91 -21.19 4.83
N GLN A 121 -10.63 -22.49 4.87
CA GLN A 121 -9.85 -23.12 5.94
C GLN A 121 -8.40 -22.64 5.92
N TYR A 122 -7.82 -22.52 4.72
CA TYR A 122 -6.47 -21.99 4.54
C TYR A 122 -6.37 -20.52 4.91
N ALA A 123 -7.31 -19.69 4.46
CA ALA A 123 -7.41 -18.29 4.85
C ALA A 123 -7.50 -18.14 6.38
N GLY A 124 -8.33 -18.96 7.02
CA GLY A 124 -8.41 -19.01 8.48
C GLY A 124 -7.10 -19.44 9.16
N ALA A 125 -6.36 -20.39 8.57
CA ALA A 125 -5.06 -20.82 9.09
C ALA A 125 -4.01 -19.70 9.00
N VAL A 126 -3.95 -18.99 7.86
CA VAL A 126 -3.09 -17.82 7.66
C VAL A 126 -3.42 -16.73 8.68
N CYS A 127 -4.70 -16.39 8.86
CA CYS A 127 -5.12 -15.37 9.83
C CYS A 127 -4.70 -15.76 11.27
N ARG A 128 -4.92 -17.01 11.69
CA ARG A 128 -4.50 -17.50 13.02
C ARG A 128 -2.98 -17.47 13.19
N ALA A 129 -2.21 -17.81 12.14
CA ALA A 129 -0.75 -17.74 12.18
C ALA A 129 -0.26 -16.30 12.32
N GLN A 130 -0.82 -15.36 11.54
CA GLN A 130 -0.52 -13.94 11.64
C GLN A 130 -0.86 -13.39 13.04
N ALA A 131 -2.02 -13.75 13.59
CA ALA A 131 -2.40 -13.36 14.95
C ALA A 131 -1.42 -13.89 16.00
N ALA A 132 -1.02 -15.17 15.91
CA ALA A 132 -0.06 -15.76 16.84
C ALA A 132 1.32 -15.11 16.75
N VAL A 133 1.79 -14.78 15.54
CA VAL A 133 3.06 -14.05 15.35
C VAL A 133 2.97 -12.62 15.89
N LYS A 134 1.82 -11.94 15.72
CA LYS A 134 1.57 -10.61 16.30
C LYS A 134 1.57 -10.63 17.84
N LEU A 135 1.19 -11.75 18.46
CA LEU A 135 1.31 -11.94 19.92
C LEU A 135 2.76 -12.17 20.35
N GLN A 136 3.56 -12.85 19.53
CA GLN A 136 4.99 -13.01 19.82
C GLN A 136 5.76 -11.69 19.67
N SER A 137 5.44 -10.91 18.63
CA SER A 137 6.14 -9.67 18.30
C SER A 137 6.04 -8.58 19.36
N GLU A 138 5.13 -8.70 20.32
CA GLU A 138 4.99 -7.78 21.44
C GLU A 138 6.21 -7.70 22.35
N ARG A 139 6.98 -8.78 22.37
CA ARG A 139 8.20 -8.93 23.17
C ARG A 139 9.46 -8.72 22.35
N TRP A 140 9.34 -8.60 21.04
CA TRP A 140 10.48 -8.36 20.16
C TRP A 140 10.81 -6.88 20.13
N ASP A 141 12.10 -6.58 19.95
CA ASP A 141 12.54 -5.21 19.69
C ASP A 141 12.10 -4.80 18.28
N PRO A 142 11.27 -3.76 18.09
CA PRO A 142 10.86 -3.27 16.77
C PRO A 142 12.04 -2.78 15.91
N GLY A 143 13.17 -2.43 16.53
CA GLY A 143 14.40 -2.03 15.86
C GLY A 143 15.29 -3.19 15.42
N ASP A 144 15.01 -4.42 15.85
CA ASP A 144 15.79 -5.61 15.49
C ASP A 144 15.51 -6.04 14.03
N PRO A 145 16.53 -6.08 13.15
CA PRO A 145 16.36 -6.55 11.77
C PRO A 145 15.78 -7.97 11.67
N ALA A 146 16.09 -8.87 12.62
CA ALA A 146 15.57 -10.24 12.62
C ALA A 146 14.07 -10.26 12.93
N ALA A 147 13.64 -9.55 13.98
CA ALA A 147 12.22 -9.34 14.30
C ALA A 147 11.44 -8.78 13.11
N ARG A 148 12.04 -7.80 12.44
CA ARG A 148 11.42 -7.16 11.29
C ARG A 148 11.29 -8.07 10.08
N ALA A 149 12.37 -8.78 9.72
CA ALA A 149 12.34 -9.76 8.65
C ALA A 149 11.31 -10.86 8.94
N ARG A 150 11.23 -11.33 10.19
CA ARG A 150 10.24 -12.34 10.60
C ARG A 150 8.81 -11.83 10.45
N LEU A 151 8.51 -10.63 10.94
CA LEU A 151 7.17 -10.02 10.81
C LEU A 151 6.79 -9.86 9.33
N TYR A 152 7.69 -9.32 8.51
CA TYR A 152 7.44 -9.16 7.09
C TYR A 152 7.16 -10.50 6.39
N ARG A 153 7.98 -11.53 6.64
CA ARG A 153 7.78 -12.87 6.05
C ARG A 153 6.46 -13.50 6.48
N MET A 154 6.13 -13.40 7.77
CA MET A 154 4.92 -14.00 8.32
C MET A 154 3.65 -13.23 7.98
N LEU A 155 3.66 -11.90 7.88
CA LEU A 155 2.48 -11.10 7.54
C LEU A 155 2.34 -10.97 6.02
N SER A 156 3.31 -10.31 5.37
CA SER A 156 3.27 -10.06 3.92
C SER A 156 3.48 -11.32 3.09
N GLY A 157 4.40 -12.20 3.50
CA GLY A 157 4.69 -13.44 2.75
C GLY A 157 3.53 -14.44 2.75
N THR A 158 2.94 -14.71 3.92
CA THR A 158 1.78 -15.63 4.00
C THR A 158 0.51 -15.05 3.38
N ARG A 159 0.35 -13.71 3.43
CA ARG A 159 -0.67 -13.00 2.67
C ARG A 159 -0.51 -13.22 1.17
N MET A 160 0.71 -13.07 0.64
CA MET A 160 1.00 -13.32 -0.78
C MET A 160 0.69 -14.78 -1.15
N ALA A 161 1.07 -15.75 -0.31
CA ALA A 161 0.76 -17.17 -0.54
C ALA A 161 -0.77 -17.44 -0.59
N LEU A 162 -1.54 -16.80 0.30
CA LEU A 162 -3.00 -16.84 0.28
C LEU A 162 -3.57 -16.23 -1.00
N GLU A 163 -3.10 -15.05 -1.39
CA GLU A 163 -3.55 -14.36 -2.59
C GLU A 163 -3.26 -15.16 -3.86
N GLU A 164 -2.08 -15.75 -3.96
CA GLU A 164 -1.73 -16.66 -5.05
C GLU A 164 -2.71 -17.82 -5.14
N ALA A 165 -3.03 -18.48 -4.03
CA ALA A 165 -4.02 -19.55 -4.02
C ALA A 165 -5.43 -19.05 -4.40
N MET A 166 -5.82 -17.87 -3.93
CA MET A 166 -7.11 -17.24 -4.25
C MET A 166 -7.23 -16.89 -5.74
N LEU A 167 -6.15 -16.47 -6.40
CA LEU A 167 -6.12 -16.11 -7.82
C LEU A 167 -6.16 -17.31 -8.77
N GLN A 168 -5.89 -18.52 -8.27
CA GLN A 168 -6.10 -19.77 -9.02
C GLN A 168 -7.54 -20.28 -8.93
N ALA A 169 -8.35 -19.77 -7.98
CA ALA A 169 -9.72 -20.21 -7.79
C ALA A 169 -10.59 -19.86 -9.02
N PRO A 170 -11.42 -20.79 -9.53
CA PRO A 170 -12.34 -20.50 -10.61
C PRO A 170 -13.40 -19.50 -10.16
N THR A 171 -14.02 -18.81 -11.12
CA THR A 171 -14.96 -17.70 -10.83
C THR A 171 -16.17 -18.10 -9.99
N ASN A 172 -16.57 -19.38 -10.05
CA ASN A 172 -17.68 -19.96 -9.30
C ASN A 172 -17.28 -20.53 -7.92
N ALA A 173 -15.99 -20.57 -7.58
CA ALA A 173 -15.54 -21.00 -6.25
C ALA A 173 -15.69 -19.88 -5.21
N SER A 174 -15.85 -20.28 -3.94
CA SER A 174 -15.78 -19.36 -2.80
C SER A 174 -14.50 -18.56 -2.85
N PHE A 175 -14.60 -17.28 -2.49
CA PHE A 175 -13.48 -16.37 -2.44
C PHE A 175 -13.54 -15.63 -1.11
N PRO A 176 -12.54 -15.81 -0.21
CA PRO A 176 -12.52 -15.16 1.09
C PRO A 176 -12.18 -13.67 0.93
N SER A 177 -13.15 -12.90 0.42
CA SER A 177 -13.06 -11.46 0.20
C SER A 177 -12.89 -10.69 1.49
N LEU A 178 -13.39 -11.23 2.61
CA LEU A 178 -13.23 -10.66 3.93
C LEU A 178 -12.68 -11.74 4.85
N THR A 179 -11.51 -11.50 5.42
CA THR A 179 -10.95 -12.34 6.47
C THR A 179 -10.91 -11.57 7.79
N VAL A 180 -11.40 -12.19 8.86
CA VAL A 180 -11.33 -11.64 10.22
C VAL A 180 -10.19 -12.36 10.95
N THR A 181 -9.23 -11.57 11.43
CA THR A 181 -8.01 -12.08 12.08
C THR A 181 -8.12 -12.04 13.60
N SER A 182 -8.73 -10.99 14.14
CA SER A 182 -8.96 -10.86 15.58
C SER A 182 -10.18 -10.02 15.90
N ASP A 183 -10.78 -10.27 17.06
CA ASP A 183 -11.83 -9.43 17.66
C ASP A 183 -11.21 -8.62 18.82
N GLU A 184 -10.18 -7.82 18.51
CA GLU A 184 -9.50 -6.97 19.51
C GLU A 184 -10.51 -6.01 20.14
N PRO A 185 -10.75 -6.04 21.46
CA PRO A 185 -11.84 -5.30 22.07
C PRO A 185 -11.59 -3.79 22.06
N SER A 186 -12.68 -3.01 22.03
CA SER A 186 -12.64 -1.54 22.14
C SER A 186 -13.88 -1.02 22.84
N ALA A 187 -13.68 -0.03 23.72
CA ALA A 187 -14.76 0.72 24.39
C ALA A 187 -15.28 1.89 23.54
N CYS A 188 -14.62 2.20 22.41
CA CYS A 188 -14.98 3.34 21.57
C CYS A 188 -16.29 3.08 20.80
N PRO A 189 -17.02 4.14 20.40
CA PRO A 189 -18.18 4.01 19.51
C PRO A 189 -17.80 3.26 18.23
N TYR A 190 -18.77 2.54 17.66
CA TYR A 190 -18.55 1.72 16.47
C TYR A 190 -19.73 1.74 15.52
N ILE A 191 -19.45 1.33 14.29
CA ILE A 191 -20.46 0.96 13.30
C ILE A 191 -20.17 -0.45 12.79
N VAL A 192 -21.18 -1.10 12.22
CA VAL A 192 -21.02 -2.40 11.55
C VAL A 192 -20.93 -2.17 10.05
N ARG A 193 -19.88 -2.69 9.43
CA ARG A 193 -19.67 -2.71 7.97
C ARG A 193 -19.21 -4.10 7.55
N TYR A 194 -19.93 -4.68 6.59
CA TYR A 194 -19.67 -6.03 6.08
C TYR A 194 -19.52 -7.11 7.18
N GLY A 195 -20.26 -6.97 8.30
CA GLY A 195 -20.20 -7.89 9.43
C GLY A 195 -19.06 -7.64 10.42
N VAL A 196 -18.21 -6.63 10.20
CA VAL A 196 -17.11 -6.23 11.11
C VAL A 196 -17.52 -5.00 11.91
N LYS A 197 -17.26 -5.02 13.22
CA LYS A 197 -17.33 -3.82 14.06
C LYS A 197 -16.06 -3.00 13.85
N VAL A 198 -16.22 -1.84 13.24
CA VAL A 198 -15.14 -0.85 13.09
C VAL A 198 -15.40 0.29 14.08
N HIS A 199 -14.42 0.56 14.93
CA HIS A 199 -14.52 1.47 16.05
C HIS A 199 -13.82 2.80 15.75
N SER A 200 -14.27 3.87 16.41
CA SER A 200 -13.54 5.14 16.39
C SER A 200 -12.10 4.94 16.85
N GLY A 201 -11.15 5.45 16.08
CA GLY A 201 -9.72 5.29 16.27
C GLY A 201 -9.11 4.13 15.47
N ASP A 202 -9.91 3.25 14.86
CA ASP A 202 -9.37 2.23 13.96
C ASP A 202 -8.63 2.90 12.78
N LEU A 203 -7.56 2.25 12.36
CA LEU A 203 -6.68 2.67 11.27
C LEU A 203 -7.03 1.84 10.04
N LEU A 204 -7.48 2.50 8.97
CA LEU A 204 -7.80 1.86 7.70
C LEU A 204 -6.58 1.97 6.78
N VAL A 205 -5.89 0.86 6.58
CA VAL A 205 -4.70 0.78 5.74
C VAL A 205 -5.11 0.18 4.39
N SER A 206 -4.86 0.89 3.29
CA SER A 206 -5.39 0.48 1.98
C SER A 206 -4.35 0.55 0.87
N ARG A 207 -4.67 -0.12 -0.23
CA ARG A 207 -3.92 -0.05 -1.50
C ARG A 207 -4.76 0.67 -2.53
N GLY A 208 -4.31 1.86 -2.93
CA GLY A 208 -5.00 2.65 -3.96
C GLY A 208 -4.86 2.04 -5.37
N GLY A 209 -5.76 2.38 -6.30
CA GLY A 209 -5.70 1.85 -7.67
C GLY A 209 -4.70 2.53 -8.62
N ALA A 210 -3.98 3.55 -8.16
CA ALA A 210 -3.09 4.37 -9.01
C ALA A 210 -1.66 3.80 -9.10
N PRO A 211 -0.92 4.06 -10.19
CA PRO A 211 0.50 3.68 -10.30
C PRO A 211 1.38 4.26 -9.19
N THR A 212 1.10 5.49 -8.74
CA THR A 212 1.83 6.12 -7.61
C THR A 212 1.61 5.36 -6.31
N SER A 213 0.42 4.81 -6.09
CA SER A 213 0.13 3.94 -4.95
C SER A 213 0.96 2.65 -5.01
N ALA A 214 1.23 2.11 -6.21
CA ALA A 214 2.11 0.95 -6.38
C ALA A 214 3.55 1.27 -5.99
N LEU A 215 4.04 2.44 -6.43
CA LEU A 215 5.36 2.92 -6.06
C LEU A 215 5.53 3.10 -4.54
N ILE A 216 4.51 3.61 -3.83
CA ILE A 216 4.56 3.73 -2.36
C ILE A 216 4.62 2.34 -1.71
N ALA A 217 3.73 1.42 -2.12
CA ALA A 217 3.68 0.09 -1.54
C ALA A 217 4.99 -0.70 -1.74
N ARG A 218 5.61 -0.58 -2.92
CA ARG A 218 6.76 -1.40 -3.33
C ARG A 218 8.12 -0.71 -3.16
N GLY A 219 8.16 0.62 -3.14
CA GLY A 219 9.37 1.43 -3.25
C GLY A 219 10.18 1.59 -1.95
N ASN A 220 9.99 0.71 -0.98
CA ASN A 220 10.68 0.77 0.30
C ASN A 220 11.46 -0.53 0.57
N ASP A 221 12.27 -0.55 1.63
CA ASP A 221 13.17 -1.67 1.93
C ASP A 221 12.45 -2.98 2.29
N PHE A 222 11.14 -2.93 2.58
CA PHE A 222 10.29 -4.09 2.79
C PHE A 222 9.03 -3.97 1.93
N PRO A 223 9.10 -4.28 0.62
CA PRO A 223 8.02 -4.06 -0.34
C PRO A 223 6.69 -4.65 0.12
N GLY A 224 5.77 -3.80 0.55
CA GLY A 224 4.51 -4.18 1.17
C GLY A 224 3.33 -4.23 0.20
N SER A 225 2.13 -4.28 0.78
CA SER A 225 0.86 -4.35 0.02
C SER A 225 -0.01 -3.10 0.18
N PHE A 226 0.47 -2.08 0.89
CA PHE A 226 -0.33 -0.91 1.28
C PHE A 226 0.34 0.40 0.93
N SER A 227 -0.46 1.41 0.62
CA SER A 227 0.00 2.70 0.11
C SER A 227 -0.70 3.90 0.73
N HIS A 228 -1.66 3.68 1.61
CA HIS A 228 -2.46 4.75 2.19
C HIS A 228 -2.97 4.38 3.58
N VAL A 229 -3.05 5.36 4.48
CA VAL A 229 -3.65 5.22 5.81
C VAL A 229 -4.74 6.28 5.97
N ALA A 230 -5.85 5.86 6.56
CA ALA A 230 -6.92 6.74 6.99
C ALA A 230 -7.31 6.47 8.44
N LEU A 231 -7.74 7.50 9.16
CA LEU A 231 -8.20 7.40 10.54
C LEU A 231 -9.73 7.42 10.58
N LEU A 232 -10.34 6.41 11.19
CA LEU A 232 -11.78 6.33 11.36
C LEU A 232 -12.21 7.08 12.62
N HIS A 233 -13.13 8.02 12.49
CA HIS A 233 -13.91 8.56 13.60
C HIS A 233 -15.33 8.00 13.54
N VAL A 234 -15.83 7.51 14.68
CA VAL A 234 -17.25 7.19 14.88
C VAL A 234 -17.76 7.98 16.07
N GLY A 235 -18.81 8.78 15.86
CA GLY A 235 -19.45 9.54 16.92
C GLY A 235 -20.43 8.70 17.73
N GLU A 236 -20.88 9.25 18.85
CA GLU A 236 -21.79 8.56 19.77
C GLU A 236 -23.14 8.23 19.14
N THR A 237 -23.56 8.99 18.12
CA THR A 237 -24.83 8.76 17.40
C THR A 237 -24.68 7.83 16.19
N GLY A 238 -23.46 7.31 15.95
CA GLY A 238 -23.16 6.37 14.87
C GLY A 238 -22.71 7.03 13.56
N GLU A 239 -22.53 8.36 13.54
CA GLU A 239 -21.97 9.07 12.40
C GLU A 239 -20.48 8.71 12.22
N ALA A 240 -20.13 8.27 11.01
CA ALA A 240 -18.77 7.84 10.69
C ALA A 240 -18.11 8.81 9.71
N HIS A 241 -16.88 9.19 10.05
CA HIS A 241 -16.05 10.08 9.24
C HIS A 241 -14.67 9.46 9.04
N ILE A 242 -14.17 9.53 7.82
CA ILE A 242 -12.80 9.15 7.49
C ILE A 242 -11.97 10.40 7.39
N ILE A 243 -10.85 10.45 8.10
CA ILE A 243 -9.85 11.51 7.98
C ILE A 243 -8.64 10.92 7.28
N GLU A 244 -8.27 11.47 6.12
CA GLU A 244 -7.15 10.99 5.31
C GLU A 244 -6.50 12.18 4.58
N SER A 245 -5.27 12.00 4.06
CA SER A 245 -4.56 13.05 3.34
C SER A 245 -4.25 12.63 1.92
N HIS A 246 -4.75 13.40 0.94
CA HIS A 246 -4.57 13.14 -0.48
C HIS A 246 -3.49 14.02 -1.09
N ILE A 247 -2.73 13.47 -2.04
CA ILE A 247 -1.68 14.19 -2.78
C ILE A 247 -2.22 15.48 -3.39
N GLU A 248 -3.45 15.44 -3.88
CA GLU A 248 -4.13 16.48 -4.62
C GLU A 248 -4.42 17.73 -3.77
N CYS A 249 -4.86 17.53 -2.52
CA CYS A 249 -5.48 18.57 -1.70
C CYS A 249 -5.21 18.49 -0.19
N GLY A 250 -4.33 17.60 0.29
CA GLY A 250 -4.03 17.45 1.72
C GLY A 250 -5.15 16.75 2.50
N VAL A 251 -5.29 17.10 3.78
CA VAL A 251 -6.20 16.42 4.70
C VAL A 251 -7.66 16.75 4.39
N THR A 252 -8.47 15.71 4.19
CA THR A 252 -9.90 15.80 3.94
C THR A 252 -10.69 14.99 4.97
N VAL A 253 -12.00 15.23 4.99
CA VAL A 253 -12.95 14.45 5.78
C VAL A 253 -14.05 13.96 4.85
N SER A 254 -14.19 12.63 4.74
CA SER A 254 -15.20 11.99 3.91
C SER A 254 -16.17 11.15 4.75
N SER A 255 -17.32 10.79 4.17
CA SER A 255 -18.18 9.75 4.73
C SER A 255 -17.54 8.37 4.51
N ILE A 256 -17.90 7.38 5.33
CA ILE A 256 -17.42 6.01 5.08
C ILE A 256 -17.94 5.47 3.74
N GLU A 257 -19.12 5.89 3.30
CA GLU A 257 -19.68 5.50 2.01
C GLU A 257 -18.84 6.06 0.85
N ASP A 258 -18.40 7.31 0.92
CA ASP A 258 -17.56 7.90 -0.13
C ASP A 258 -16.16 7.27 -0.14
N TYR A 259 -15.57 7.04 1.03
CA TYR A 259 -14.32 6.30 1.16
C TYR A 259 -14.37 4.91 0.51
N LEU A 260 -15.49 4.18 0.68
CA LEU A 260 -15.68 2.84 0.10
C LEU A 260 -16.04 2.86 -1.40
N LYS A 261 -16.53 3.98 -1.95
CA LYS A 261 -16.75 4.14 -3.40
C LYS A 261 -15.44 4.32 -4.16
N ASP A 262 -14.46 4.95 -3.53
CA ASP A 262 -13.14 5.15 -4.13
C ASP A 262 -12.46 3.82 -4.41
N LYS A 263 -11.79 3.73 -5.56
CA LYS A 263 -11.13 2.50 -6.00
C LYS A 263 -10.00 2.11 -5.04
N LYS A 264 -10.27 1.07 -4.23
CA LYS A 264 -9.32 0.42 -3.33
C LYS A 264 -9.15 -1.02 -3.75
N LEU A 265 -7.91 -1.47 -3.85
CA LEU A 265 -7.59 -2.86 -4.20
C LEU A 265 -7.66 -3.78 -2.97
N ARG A 266 -7.47 -3.21 -1.78
CA ARG A 266 -7.63 -3.88 -0.48
C ARG A 266 -7.79 -2.86 0.65
N ILE A 267 -8.33 -3.31 1.78
CA ILE A 267 -8.43 -2.53 3.03
C ILE A 267 -8.13 -3.45 4.21
N LEU A 268 -7.18 -3.08 5.05
CA LEU A 268 -6.83 -3.70 6.31
C LEU A 268 -7.29 -2.78 7.45
N VAL A 269 -7.98 -3.36 8.44
CA VAL A 269 -8.36 -2.66 9.66
C VAL A 269 -7.35 -3.01 10.75
N LEU A 270 -6.64 -2.00 11.24
CA LEU A 270 -5.74 -2.12 12.38
C LEU A 270 -6.35 -1.42 13.61
N ARG A 271 -6.21 -2.05 14.77
CA ARG A 271 -6.72 -1.54 16.04
C ARG A 271 -5.66 -1.53 17.12
N LEU A 272 -5.62 -0.46 17.90
CA LEU A 272 -4.75 -0.36 19.07
C LEU A 272 -5.16 -1.39 20.13
N ARG A 273 -4.17 -2.10 20.64
CA ARG A 273 -4.39 -3.14 21.65
C ARG A 273 -4.98 -2.58 22.94
N SER A 274 -6.06 -3.19 23.38
CA SER A 274 -6.79 -2.87 24.61
C SER A 274 -5.97 -3.05 25.89
N ASP A 275 -4.92 -3.88 25.84
CA ASP A 275 -4.12 -4.23 27.00
C ASP A 275 -2.93 -3.30 27.25
N LEU A 276 -2.67 -2.32 26.37
CA LEU A 276 -1.65 -1.30 26.56
C LEU A 276 -1.91 -0.49 27.84
N PRO A 277 -0.85 -0.09 28.59
CA PRO A 277 -1.03 0.70 29.81
C PRO A 277 -1.88 1.96 29.62
N ALA A 278 -1.66 2.70 28.52
CA ALA A 278 -2.44 3.90 28.19
C ALA A 278 -3.91 3.58 27.87
N MET A 279 -4.18 2.44 27.22
CA MET A 279 -5.54 1.98 26.92
C MET A 279 -6.30 1.53 28.17
N ARG A 280 -5.61 0.94 29.16
CA ARG A 280 -6.21 0.62 30.46
C ARG A 280 -6.52 1.88 31.27
N ALA A 281 -5.67 2.90 31.17
CA ALA A 281 -5.88 4.19 31.85
C ALA A 281 -7.01 5.00 31.21
N ASP A 282 -7.14 4.95 29.88
CA ASP A 282 -8.16 5.68 29.12
C ASP A 282 -8.68 4.84 27.94
N PRO A 283 -9.72 4.01 28.15
CA PRO A 283 -10.26 3.14 27.10
C PRO A 283 -10.87 3.88 25.89
N LEU A 284 -11.14 5.18 26.03
CA LEU A 284 -11.66 6.06 24.97
C LEU A 284 -10.55 6.87 24.28
N LEU A 285 -9.27 6.61 24.57
CA LEU A 285 -8.13 7.28 23.94
C LEU A 285 -8.18 7.25 22.40
N PRO A 286 -8.47 6.12 21.72
CA PRO A 286 -8.58 6.09 20.26
C PRO A 286 -9.67 7.00 19.72
N HIS A 287 -10.81 7.08 20.41
CA HIS A 287 -11.89 8.01 20.06
C HIS A 287 -11.44 9.47 20.22
N LYS A 288 -10.74 9.81 21.30
CA LYS A 288 -10.19 11.16 21.52
C LYS A 288 -9.17 11.55 20.45
N ALA A 289 -8.30 10.63 20.04
CA ALA A 289 -7.35 10.84 18.94
C ALA A 289 -8.10 11.16 17.63
N ALA A 290 -9.04 10.30 17.23
CA ALA A 290 -9.83 10.49 16.01
C ALA A 290 -10.68 11.76 16.04
N GLN A 291 -11.27 12.09 17.19
CA GLN A 291 -12.07 13.29 17.36
C GLN A 291 -11.21 14.57 17.29
N ALA A 292 -10.00 14.55 17.84
CA ALA A 292 -9.06 15.67 17.72
C ALA A 292 -8.64 15.89 16.27
N ALA A 293 -8.29 14.82 15.54
CA ALA A 293 -7.96 14.89 14.12
C ALA A 293 -9.13 15.44 13.28
N LEU A 294 -10.36 14.96 13.54
CA LEU A 294 -11.56 15.44 12.87
C LEU A 294 -11.80 16.93 13.11
N ARG A 295 -11.63 17.41 14.35
CA ARG A 295 -11.78 18.84 14.68
C ARG A 295 -10.72 19.68 13.99
N GLU A 296 -9.48 19.20 13.93
CA GLU A 296 -8.37 19.91 13.27
C GLU A 296 -8.62 20.03 11.76
N ALA A 297 -8.94 18.92 11.09
CA ALA A 297 -9.22 18.89 9.65
C ALA A 297 -10.43 19.76 9.25
N ARG A 298 -11.42 19.92 10.15
CA ARG A 298 -12.55 20.85 9.94
C ARG A 298 -12.22 22.29 10.30
N GLY A 299 -11.26 22.52 11.19
CA GLY A 299 -10.91 23.84 11.71
C GLY A 299 -9.91 24.61 10.84
N ARG A 300 -9.08 23.90 10.07
CA ARG A 300 -8.10 24.50 9.16
C ARG A 300 -7.83 23.62 7.95
N HIS A 301 -7.33 24.24 6.88
CA HIS A 301 -6.70 23.51 5.78
C HIS A 301 -5.34 22.95 6.24
N ILE A 302 -5.06 21.69 5.92
CA ILE A 302 -3.78 21.02 6.20
C ILE A 302 -3.24 20.51 4.87
N PRO A 303 -2.23 21.18 4.26
CA PRO A 303 -1.70 20.76 2.97
C PRO A 303 -1.00 19.40 3.02
N TYR A 304 -0.91 18.73 1.87
CA TYR A 304 -0.16 17.48 1.75
C TYR A 304 1.34 17.71 1.95
N ASP A 305 1.99 16.86 2.76
CA ASP A 305 3.43 16.91 2.93
C ASP A 305 4.18 16.11 1.84
N PHE A 306 4.72 16.84 0.87
CA PHE A 306 5.57 16.27 -0.18
C PHE A 306 7.00 16.00 0.25
N ALA A 307 7.49 16.64 1.33
CA ALA A 307 8.84 16.42 1.83
C ALA A 307 8.94 15.08 2.57
N MET A 308 7.81 14.59 3.10
CA MET A 308 7.68 13.43 3.99
C MET A 308 8.41 13.65 5.33
N ASP A 309 8.39 14.88 5.83
CA ASP A 309 8.92 15.28 7.13
C ASP A 309 7.91 15.02 8.26
N HIS A 310 7.93 13.79 8.77
CA HIS A 310 7.04 13.36 9.85
C HIS A 310 7.19 14.12 11.19
N ASN A 311 8.09 15.12 11.28
CA ASN A 311 8.34 15.91 12.48
C ASN A 311 7.60 17.26 12.49
N ASP A 312 7.07 17.71 11.34
CA ASP A 312 6.37 18.99 11.22
C ASP A 312 4.86 18.80 10.93
N PRO A 313 3.98 18.96 11.94
CA PRO A 313 2.54 18.74 11.77
C PRO A 313 1.82 19.86 10.98
N ALA A 314 2.53 20.87 10.47
CA ALA A 314 1.94 21.94 9.66
C ALA A 314 1.32 21.42 8.36
N THR A 315 1.96 20.44 7.74
CA THR A 315 1.52 19.65 6.59
C THR A 315 1.41 18.19 6.97
N GLN A 316 0.62 17.40 6.25
CA GLN A 316 0.45 15.97 6.56
C GLN A 316 0.35 15.12 5.30
N PHE A 317 1.13 14.05 5.19
CA PHE A 317 0.82 12.91 4.32
C PHE A 317 -0.08 11.88 5.05
N CYS A 318 -0.54 10.85 4.34
CA CYS A 318 -1.61 9.99 4.83
C CYS A 318 -1.34 9.34 6.21
N SER A 319 -0.13 8.86 6.47
CA SER A 319 0.24 8.26 7.77
C SER A 319 0.26 9.29 8.91
N GLU A 320 0.66 10.53 8.63
CA GLU A 320 0.77 11.60 9.64
C GLU A 320 -0.57 11.99 10.25
N VAL A 321 -1.66 11.83 9.51
CA VAL A 321 -3.02 12.02 10.05
C VAL A 321 -3.23 11.14 11.28
N ALA A 322 -2.81 9.87 11.19
CA ALA A 322 -2.92 8.92 12.28
C ALA A 322 -1.82 9.11 13.33
N SER A 323 -0.56 9.17 12.92
CA SER A 323 0.57 9.22 13.86
C SER A 323 0.53 10.51 14.70
N SER A 324 0.22 11.67 14.11
CA SER A 324 0.11 12.93 14.86
C SER A 324 -1.08 12.92 15.83
N ALA A 325 -2.21 12.33 15.45
CA ALA A 325 -3.39 12.22 16.31
C ALA A 325 -3.13 11.36 17.55
N TYR A 326 -2.49 10.20 17.36
CA TYR A 326 -2.13 9.30 18.45
C TYR A 326 -0.96 9.82 19.30
N ALA A 327 0.03 10.49 18.70
CA ALA A 327 1.16 11.07 19.42
C ALA A 327 0.70 12.12 20.44
N ARG A 328 -0.31 12.93 20.11
CA ARG A 328 -0.93 13.89 21.05
C ARG A 328 -1.64 13.22 22.23
N GLN A 329 -2.02 11.95 22.10
CA GLN A 329 -2.53 11.14 23.20
C GLN A 329 -1.44 10.31 23.91
N GLY A 330 -0.17 10.53 23.59
CA GLY A 330 0.97 9.83 24.19
C GLY A 330 1.27 8.45 23.60
N ILE A 331 0.66 8.09 22.46
CA ILE A 331 0.95 6.85 21.74
C ILE A 331 1.81 7.16 20.51
N ARG A 332 3.03 6.62 20.48
CA ARG A 332 3.89 6.70 19.29
C ARG A 332 3.67 5.46 18.43
N LEU A 333 3.01 5.62 17.29
CA LEU A 333 2.87 4.58 16.27
C LEU A 333 4.12 4.53 15.37
N TRP A 334 4.17 3.52 14.48
CA TRP A 334 5.32 3.21 13.62
C TRP A 334 6.59 2.95 14.43
N LEU A 335 6.53 1.99 15.36
CA LEU A 335 7.72 1.58 16.09
C LEU A 335 8.77 0.86 15.21
N ALA A 336 8.33 0.20 14.14
CA ALA A 336 9.20 -0.56 13.21
C ALA A 336 9.28 0.11 11.81
N ARG A 337 9.90 1.30 11.73
CA ARG A 337 9.95 2.09 10.47
C ARG A 337 10.87 1.51 9.41
N THR A 338 10.39 1.54 8.18
CA THR A 338 11.17 1.31 6.98
C THR A 338 11.96 2.50 6.54
N ARG A 339 12.83 2.19 5.59
CA ARG A 339 13.67 3.11 4.89
C ARG A 339 13.43 2.92 3.40
N ILE A 340 13.78 3.94 2.65
CA ILE A 340 13.81 3.93 1.19
C ILE A 340 15.28 4.03 0.80
N SER A 341 15.92 2.87 0.65
CA SER A 341 17.36 2.81 0.43
C SER A 341 17.76 2.69 -1.03
N SER A 342 16.87 2.21 -1.90
CA SER A 342 17.12 2.13 -3.34
C SER A 342 17.44 3.51 -3.92
N PRO A 343 18.64 3.73 -4.52
CA PRO A 343 18.97 5.01 -5.15
C PRO A 343 18.08 5.34 -6.35
N VAL A 344 17.48 4.33 -6.99
CA VAL A 344 16.49 4.53 -8.05
C VAL A 344 15.24 5.18 -7.48
N VAL A 345 14.64 4.55 -6.47
CA VAL A 345 13.41 5.04 -5.85
C VAL A 345 13.65 6.39 -5.19
N ALA A 346 14.77 6.54 -4.47
CA ALA A 346 15.14 7.81 -3.87
C ALA A 346 15.28 8.93 -4.90
N GLY A 347 15.91 8.67 -6.05
CA GLY A 347 15.98 9.62 -7.15
C GLY A 347 14.60 10.03 -7.69
N TRP A 348 13.71 9.05 -7.88
CA TRP A 348 12.34 9.30 -8.34
C TRP A 348 11.54 10.15 -7.36
N LEU A 349 11.52 9.76 -6.08
CA LEU A 349 10.81 10.47 -5.03
C LEU A 349 11.39 11.87 -4.78
N ALA A 350 12.73 12.02 -4.79
CA ALA A 350 13.39 13.32 -4.68
C ALA A 350 12.95 14.28 -5.79
N SER A 351 12.76 13.75 -7.01
CA SER A 351 12.34 14.53 -8.18
C SER A 351 10.90 15.06 -8.09
N VAL A 352 10.08 14.52 -7.18
CA VAL A 352 8.70 14.97 -6.92
C VAL A 352 8.53 15.69 -5.58
N GLY A 353 9.61 15.87 -4.80
CA GLY A 353 9.60 16.73 -3.61
C GLY A 353 10.11 16.06 -2.33
N VAL A 354 10.20 14.72 -2.30
CA VAL A 354 10.58 13.97 -1.09
C VAL A 354 12.00 14.31 -0.66
N ARG A 355 12.20 14.46 0.65
CA ARG A 355 13.50 14.77 1.26
C ARG A 355 13.92 13.77 2.32
N TYR A 356 12.96 13.17 3.01
CA TYR A 356 13.21 12.21 4.07
C TYR A 356 12.91 10.79 3.57
N PHE A 357 13.89 9.90 3.74
CA PHE A 357 13.85 8.50 3.26
C PHE A 357 13.84 7.48 4.40
N GLU A 358 13.64 7.95 5.63
CA GLU A 358 13.16 7.17 6.77
C GLU A 358 11.83 7.81 7.14
N THR A 359 10.73 7.08 6.99
CA THR A 359 9.38 7.66 7.09
C THR A 359 8.35 6.63 7.56
N GLU A 360 7.12 7.09 7.75
CA GLU A 360 6.00 6.29 8.23
C GLU A 360 5.28 5.61 7.06
N GLU A 361 5.92 4.60 6.44
CA GLU A 361 5.30 3.90 5.31
C GLU A 361 4.03 3.15 5.75
N PRO A 362 2.92 3.22 4.98
CA PRO A 362 1.65 2.59 5.34
C PRO A 362 1.75 1.10 5.65
N ALA A 363 2.60 0.38 4.93
CA ALA A 363 2.81 -1.05 5.11
C ALA A 363 3.55 -1.39 6.42
N ASP A 364 4.31 -0.48 7.02
CA ASP A 364 4.98 -0.77 8.30
C ASP A 364 4.01 -0.82 9.47
N LEU A 365 2.84 -0.19 9.33
CA LEU A 365 1.88 -0.07 10.42
C LEU A 365 1.36 -1.44 10.86
N GLU A 366 1.23 -2.41 9.95
CA GLU A 366 0.83 -3.77 10.33
C GLU A 366 1.89 -4.49 11.18
N HIS A 367 3.15 -4.07 11.11
CA HIS A 367 4.25 -4.61 11.91
C HIS A 367 4.28 -4.03 13.34
N ASP A 368 3.62 -2.90 13.60
CA ASP A 368 3.66 -2.24 14.92
C ASP A 368 3.09 -3.15 16.03
N PRO A 369 3.86 -3.50 17.08
CA PRO A 369 3.43 -4.44 18.13
C PRO A 369 2.29 -3.92 19.01
N GLN A 370 1.97 -2.62 18.91
CA GLN A 370 0.85 -2.01 19.61
C GLN A 370 -0.48 -2.25 18.89
N LEU A 371 -0.45 -2.73 17.65
CA LEU A 371 -1.62 -2.91 16.79
C LEU A 371 -1.97 -4.38 16.57
N ARG A 372 -3.26 -4.65 16.43
CA ARG A 372 -3.81 -5.91 15.92
C ARG A 372 -4.38 -5.75 14.53
N ILE A 373 -4.29 -6.82 13.76
CA ILE A 373 -5.06 -6.98 12.54
C ILE A 373 -6.47 -7.44 12.93
N VAL A 374 -7.48 -6.61 12.69
CA VAL A 374 -8.88 -6.94 12.98
C VAL A 374 -9.48 -7.71 11.80
N ALA A 375 -9.45 -7.10 10.62
CA ALA A 375 -9.98 -7.69 9.41
C ALA A 375 -9.25 -7.16 8.17
N GLU A 376 -9.32 -7.93 7.09
CA GLU A 376 -8.81 -7.55 5.79
C GLU A 376 -9.86 -7.85 4.71
N TRP A 377 -10.16 -6.83 3.90
CA TRP A 377 -11.01 -6.93 2.73
C TRP A 377 -10.19 -6.85 1.44
N ARG A 378 -10.58 -7.65 0.45
CA ARG A 378 -10.03 -7.70 -0.91
C ARG A 378 -11.10 -8.21 -1.89
N ASP A 379 -11.02 -7.76 -3.12
CA ASP A 379 -11.91 -8.19 -4.21
C ASP A 379 -11.12 -8.96 -5.29
N ARG A 380 -11.77 -9.92 -5.95
CA ARG A 380 -11.12 -10.81 -6.91
C ARG A 380 -10.58 -10.05 -8.13
N GLU A 381 -11.37 -9.15 -8.70
CA GLU A 381 -10.99 -8.43 -9.91
C GLU A 381 -9.83 -7.48 -9.63
N THR A 382 -9.93 -6.78 -8.50
CA THR A 382 -8.92 -5.80 -8.09
C THR A 382 -7.65 -6.44 -7.52
N LEU A 383 -7.72 -7.66 -6.97
CA LEU A 383 -6.56 -8.38 -6.45
C LEU A 383 -5.56 -8.72 -7.56
N PHE A 384 -6.02 -9.29 -8.69
CA PHE A 384 -5.12 -9.61 -9.80
C PHE A 384 -4.51 -8.32 -10.39
N LYS A 385 -5.31 -7.25 -10.46
CA LYS A 385 -4.79 -5.93 -10.85
C LYS A 385 -3.70 -5.44 -9.90
N ALA A 386 -3.84 -5.63 -8.59
CA ALA A 386 -2.80 -5.24 -7.62
C ALA A 386 -1.47 -5.97 -7.92
N HIS A 387 -1.52 -7.28 -8.16
CA HIS A 387 -0.34 -8.09 -8.51
C HIS A 387 0.32 -7.62 -9.81
N VAL A 388 -0.48 -7.28 -10.84
CA VAL A 388 0.02 -6.70 -12.09
C VAL A 388 0.69 -5.35 -11.85
N ASP A 389 0.04 -4.45 -11.11
CA ASP A 389 0.57 -3.11 -10.82
C ASP A 389 1.87 -3.17 -10.02
N ASP A 390 1.95 -4.09 -9.06
CA ASP A 390 3.12 -4.29 -8.21
C ASP A 390 4.26 -4.93 -9.01
N ALA A 391 3.99 -5.94 -9.85
CA ALA A 391 4.99 -6.55 -10.72
C ALA A 391 5.58 -5.57 -11.75
N VAL A 392 4.74 -4.70 -12.33
CA VAL A 392 5.20 -3.62 -13.22
C VAL A 392 6.08 -2.65 -12.45
N THR A 393 5.70 -2.29 -11.22
CA THR A 393 6.48 -1.36 -10.39
C THR A 393 7.84 -1.94 -10.04
N ASP A 394 7.89 -3.20 -9.61
CA ASP A 394 9.14 -3.92 -9.32
C ASP A 394 10.04 -3.93 -10.56
N ALA A 395 9.52 -4.30 -11.73
CA ALA A 395 10.28 -4.28 -12.99
C ALA A 395 10.77 -2.88 -13.38
N MET A 396 9.94 -1.84 -13.17
CA MET A 396 10.35 -0.46 -13.42
C MET A 396 11.49 -0.03 -12.49
N ILE A 397 11.44 -0.39 -11.20
CA ILE A 397 12.48 -0.07 -10.21
C ILE A 397 13.78 -0.78 -10.59
N GLU A 398 13.74 -2.07 -10.92
CA GLU A 398 14.90 -2.86 -11.33
C GLU A 398 15.58 -2.29 -12.59
N GLN A 399 14.80 -1.79 -13.55
CA GLN A 399 15.29 -1.19 -14.79
C GLN A 399 15.67 0.29 -14.64
N GLY A 400 15.40 0.89 -13.48
CA GLY A 400 15.66 2.30 -13.22
C GLY A 400 17.16 2.60 -13.11
N ARG A 401 17.52 3.86 -13.42
CA ARG A 401 18.91 4.33 -13.29
C ARG A 401 19.15 4.89 -11.90
N PRO A 402 20.16 4.39 -11.14
CA PRO A 402 20.45 4.86 -9.79
C PRO A 402 20.64 6.38 -9.71
N GLY A 403 19.93 7.05 -8.80
CA GLY A 403 20.07 8.48 -8.52
C GLY A 403 19.51 9.43 -9.60
N GLU A 404 18.96 8.91 -10.69
CA GLU A 404 18.27 9.73 -11.70
C GLU A 404 16.81 9.97 -11.29
N GLY A 405 16.32 11.20 -11.44
CA GLY A 405 14.92 11.55 -11.22
C GLY A 405 13.99 11.09 -12.33
N LEU A 406 12.68 11.03 -12.06
CA LEU A 406 11.68 10.70 -13.06
C LEU A 406 11.75 11.71 -14.21
N SER A 407 11.88 11.26 -15.46
CA SER A 407 11.93 12.17 -16.61
C SER A 407 10.57 12.81 -16.92
N TYR A 408 10.54 13.86 -17.74
CA TYR A 408 9.30 14.49 -18.24
C TYR A 408 9.52 15.07 -19.64
N SER A 409 8.43 15.42 -20.32
CA SER A 409 8.49 16.02 -21.67
C SER A 409 8.58 17.54 -21.57
N HIS A 410 9.76 18.11 -21.82
CA HIS A 410 10.02 19.56 -21.67
C HIS A 410 9.05 20.45 -22.46
N TRP A 411 8.67 20.04 -23.67
CA TRP A 411 7.75 20.81 -24.53
C TRP A 411 6.32 20.91 -23.98
N LEU A 412 5.93 20.04 -23.03
CA LEU A 412 4.62 20.12 -22.35
C LEU A 412 4.59 21.14 -21.20
N LEU A 413 5.74 21.70 -20.80
CA LEU A 413 5.85 22.57 -19.63
C LEU A 413 4.95 23.82 -19.70
N PRO A 414 4.81 24.51 -20.86
CA PRO A 414 3.91 25.66 -20.95
C PRO A 414 2.45 25.30 -20.66
N PHE A 415 1.98 24.15 -21.16
CA PHE A 415 0.62 23.67 -20.89
C PHE A 415 0.45 23.30 -19.42
N ALA A 416 1.42 22.59 -18.83
CA ALA A 416 1.37 22.22 -17.42
C ALA A 416 1.40 23.46 -16.49
N ARG A 417 2.13 24.53 -16.86
CA ARG A 417 2.14 25.80 -16.11
C ARG A 417 0.79 26.50 -16.17
N VAL A 418 0.11 26.48 -17.31
CA VAL A 418 -1.27 26.99 -17.44
C VAL A 418 -2.23 26.15 -16.58
N SER A 419 -2.12 24.82 -16.62
CA SER A 419 -2.91 23.93 -15.76
C SER A 419 -2.64 24.16 -14.27
N LYS A 420 -1.38 24.46 -13.88
CA LYS A 420 -1.05 24.83 -12.50
C LYS A 420 -1.68 26.16 -12.11
N ALA A 421 -1.61 27.18 -12.97
CA ALA A 421 -2.26 28.46 -12.71
C ALA A 421 -3.79 28.31 -12.56
N TYR A 422 -4.41 27.48 -13.40
CA TYR A 422 -5.83 27.12 -13.28
C TYR A 422 -6.12 26.40 -11.95
N SER A 423 -5.26 25.47 -11.55
CA SER A 423 -5.39 24.75 -10.27
C SER A 423 -5.33 25.71 -9.07
N VAL A 424 -4.43 26.71 -9.10
CA VAL A 424 -4.37 27.75 -8.05
C VAL A 424 -5.69 28.51 -7.96
N VAL A 425 -6.29 28.89 -9.09
CA VAL A 425 -7.59 29.59 -9.09
C VAL A 425 -8.70 28.68 -8.53
N LEU A 426 -8.74 27.42 -8.92
CA LEU A 426 -9.73 26.46 -8.39
C LEU A 426 -9.58 26.26 -6.89
N ASN A 427 -8.35 26.08 -6.40
CA ASN A 427 -8.07 25.88 -4.97
C ASN A 427 -8.52 27.10 -4.15
N LEU A 428 -8.32 28.32 -4.66
CA LEU A 428 -8.82 29.55 -4.03
C LEU A 428 -10.36 29.60 -3.95
N LEU A 429 -11.06 28.90 -4.84
CA LEU A 429 -12.52 28.77 -4.86
C LEU A 429 -13.02 27.52 -4.12
N GLY A 430 -12.14 26.77 -3.43
CA GLY A 430 -12.47 25.56 -2.71
C GLY A 430 -12.61 24.30 -3.58
N GLY A 431 -12.24 24.36 -4.86
CA GLY A 431 -12.16 23.20 -5.76
C GLY A 431 -10.77 22.57 -5.79
N VAL A 432 -10.67 21.39 -6.40
CA VAL A 432 -9.38 20.70 -6.62
C VAL A 432 -8.99 20.80 -8.09
N GLY A 433 -7.79 21.34 -8.35
CA GLY A 433 -7.25 21.47 -9.70
C GLY A 433 -6.56 20.21 -10.24
N PRO A 434 -6.31 20.15 -11.56
CA PRO A 434 -5.61 19.02 -12.20
C PRO A 434 -4.13 18.88 -11.83
N VAL A 435 -3.51 19.95 -11.29
CA VAL A 435 -2.16 19.89 -10.72
C VAL A 435 -2.27 20.03 -9.21
N PRO A 436 -1.81 19.03 -8.43
CA PRO A 436 -1.87 19.05 -6.97
C PRO A 436 -1.38 20.36 -6.35
N GLU A 437 -1.98 20.77 -5.25
CA GLU A 437 -1.70 22.05 -4.59
C GLU A 437 -0.20 22.25 -4.31
N GLY A 438 0.45 21.24 -3.75
CA GLY A 438 1.88 21.29 -3.39
C GLY A 438 2.86 20.98 -4.52
N MET A 439 2.39 20.58 -5.71
CA MET A 439 3.28 20.27 -6.83
C MET A 439 3.52 21.44 -7.78
N THR A 440 4.74 21.53 -8.32
CA THR A 440 5.04 22.36 -9.50
C THR A 440 4.52 21.70 -10.78
N ALA A 441 4.41 22.50 -11.85
CA ALA A 441 4.09 21.99 -13.18
C ALA A 441 5.07 20.91 -13.67
N THR A 442 6.36 21.06 -13.34
CA THR A 442 7.39 20.07 -13.68
C THR A 442 7.17 18.76 -12.94
N GLN A 443 6.91 18.81 -11.62
CA GLN A 443 6.67 17.62 -10.82
C GLN A 443 5.43 16.85 -11.31
N ALA A 444 4.34 17.56 -11.63
CA ALA A 444 3.14 16.96 -12.19
C ALA A 444 3.41 16.24 -13.52
N LEU A 445 4.21 16.82 -14.42
CA LEU A 445 4.61 16.16 -15.67
C LEU A 445 5.48 14.92 -15.45
N ARG A 446 6.31 14.89 -14.39
CA ARG A 446 7.09 13.70 -14.03
C ARG A 446 6.17 12.56 -13.58
N VAL A 447 5.18 12.88 -12.74
CA VAL A 447 4.17 11.91 -12.26
C VAL A 447 3.31 11.40 -13.41
N ASP A 448 2.78 12.28 -14.27
CA ASP A 448 2.01 11.88 -15.45
C ASP A 448 2.81 10.95 -16.36
N ARG A 449 4.09 11.26 -16.64
CA ARG A 449 4.93 10.39 -17.46
C ARG A 449 5.20 9.04 -16.80
N PHE A 450 5.39 9.00 -15.48
CA PHE A 450 5.52 7.75 -14.73
C PHE A 450 4.26 6.90 -14.84
N GLN A 451 3.09 7.51 -14.60
CA GLN A 451 1.78 6.84 -14.69
C GLN A 451 1.54 6.27 -16.08
N ARG A 452 1.73 7.05 -17.14
CA ARG A 452 1.58 6.56 -18.53
C ARG A 452 2.51 5.40 -18.86
N ARG A 453 3.76 5.45 -18.39
CA ARG A 453 4.72 4.36 -18.61
C ARG A 453 4.29 3.10 -17.87
N HIS A 454 3.84 3.23 -16.62
CA HIS A 454 3.34 2.13 -15.81
C HIS A 454 2.11 1.50 -16.46
N GLU A 455 1.11 2.30 -16.85
CA GLU A 455 -0.12 1.84 -17.52
C GLU A 455 0.20 1.09 -18.82
N ALA A 456 1.08 1.62 -19.66
CA ALA A 456 1.51 0.95 -20.90
C ALA A 456 2.29 -0.35 -20.65
N MET A 457 2.98 -0.49 -19.51
CA MET A 457 3.61 -1.73 -19.09
C MET A 457 2.57 -2.73 -18.56
N ALA A 458 1.60 -2.25 -17.77
CA ALA A 458 0.51 -3.07 -17.23
C ALA A 458 -0.38 -3.63 -18.35
N GLU A 459 -0.72 -2.85 -19.37
CA GLU A 459 -1.47 -3.32 -20.55
C GLU A 459 -0.76 -4.45 -21.28
N ARG A 460 0.56 -4.31 -21.50
CA ARG A 460 1.38 -5.35 -22.12
C ARG A 460 1.48 -6.60 -21.23
N LEU A 461 1.64 -6.43 -19.93
CA LEU A 461 1.70 -7.54 -18.98
C LEU A 461 0.38 -8.30 -18.93
N LEU A 462 -0.77 -7.61 -18.96
CA LEU A 462 -2.09 -8.24 -19.01
C LEU A 462 -2.26 -9.10 -20.27
N ALA A 463 -1.80 -8.62 -21.43
CA ALA A 463 -1.81 -9.41 -22.66
C ALA A 463 -0.97 -10.69 -22.53
N LYS A 464 0.26 -10.58 -22.03
CA LYS A 464 1.13 -11.75 -21.79
C LYS A 464 0.55 -12.71 -20.74
N ALA A 465 -0.09 -12.19 -19.70
CA ALA A 465 -0.75 -13.00 -18.68
C ALA A 465 -1.94 -13.77 -19.26
N ALA A 466 -2.69 -13.18 -20.20
CA ALA A 466 -3.74 -13.87 -20.93
C ALA A 466 -3.18 -15.00 -21.80
N GLU A 467 -2.11 -14.74 -22.57
CA GLU A 467 -1.41 -15.77 -23.37
C GLU A 467 -0.86 -16.90 -22.49
N PHE A 468 -0.30 -16.56 -21.33
CA PHE A 468 0.15 -17.54 -20.34
C PHE A 468 -1.01 -18.43 -19.90
N ARG A 469 -2.14 -17.83 -19.53
CA ARG A 469 -3.33 -18.56 -19.07
C ARG A 469 -3.89 -19.47 -20.16
N GLU A 470 -3.94 -19.02 -21.40
CA GLU A 470 -4.37 -19.84 -22.54
C GLU A 470 -3.46 -21.06 -22.75
N ARG A 471 -2.14 -20.84 -22.67
CA ARG A 471 -1.15 -21.90 -22.90
C ARG A 471 -1.03 -22.90 -21.73
N LYS A 472 -1.10 -22.40 -20.49
CA LYS A 472 -0.81 -23.17 -19.28
C LYS A 472 -2.07 -23.66 -18.55
N GLY A 473 -3.21 -23.03 -18.80
CA GLY A 473 -4.49 -23.36 -18.17
C GLY A 473 -4.60 -22.95 -16.70
N TYR A 474 -3.79 -22.00 -16.23
CA TYR A 474 -3.86 -21.39 -14.89
C TYR A 474 -3.36 -19.95 -14.91
N THR A 475 -3.65 -19.16 -13.88
CA THR A 475 -3.22 -17.75 -13.79
C THR A 475 -1.73 -17.68 -13.49
N PRO A 476 -0.93 -16.85 -14.18
CA PRO A 476 0.50 -16.74 -13.88
C PRO A 476 0.71 -16.30 -12.43
N PRO A 477 1.57 -16.98 -11.66
CA PRO A 477 1.94 -16.54 -10.32
C PRO A 477 2.78 -15.27 -10.35
N TYR A 478 2.92 -14.58 -9.22
CA TYR A 478 3.62 -13.28 -9.13
C TYR A 478 5.02 -13.29 -9.77
N TRP A 479 5.84 -14.33 -9.55
CA TRP A 479 7.19 -14.39 -10.14
C TRP A 479 7.17 -14.45 -11.66
N GLU A 480 6.17 -15.10 -12.27
CA GLU A 480 5.98 -15.10 -13.72
C GLU A 480 5.49 -13.73 -14.22
N LEU A 481 4.64 -13.03 -13.44
CA LEU A 481 4.24 -11.65 -13.75
C LEU A 481 5.46 -10.72 -13.78
N VAL A 482 6.32 -10.77 -12.76
CA VAL A 482 7.57 -9.98 -12.71
C VAL A 482 8.48 -10.33 -13.89
N ARG A 483 8.65 -11.62 -14.19
CA ARG A 483 9.46 -12.08 -15.34
C ARG A 483 8.92 -11.50 -16.66
N MET A 484 7.61 -11.57 -16.89
CA MET A 484 6.97 -11.04 -18.10
C MET A 484 6.98 -9.51 -18.17
N ALA A 485 6.98 -8.81 -17.02
CA ALA A 485 7.07 -7.35 -16.94
C ALA A 485 8.46 -6.81 -17.30
N ARG A 486 9.51 -7.62 -17.13
CA ARG A 486 10.90 -7.28 -17.48
C ARG A 486 11.15 -7.28 -19.00
N GLU A 487 10.43 -8.13 -19.72
CA GLU A 487 10.47 -8.31 -21.18
C GLU A 487 9.68 -7.20 -21.91
#